data_AF-A0A9D2ERG1-F1
#
_entry.id   AF-A0A9D2ERG1-F1
#
_cell.length_a   1.000
_cell.length_b   1.000
_cell.length_c   1.000
_cell.angle_alpha   90.00
_cell.angle_beta   90.00
_cell.angle_gamma   90.00
#
_symmetry.space_group_name_H-M   'P 1'
#
loop_
_entity.id
_entity.type
_entity.pdbx_description
1 polymer ?
#
loop_
_entity_poly.entity_id
_entity_poly.type
_entity_poly.pdbx_seq_one_letter_code
_entity_poly.pdbx_strand_id
1 'polypeptide(L)'
;MKWKIGNKTVDILPPVKRYMNAIERRLRADRRTRVRIMTELAGDFESRREAGQSDEQIMAELGTPDEVAAQFNIAMGASGRPSRWRWAFVALAVVVLAVVSLPMLASQFTAGQAASVGVIGGADGPTAIYVTASPEQSLIGALPWLLGCAAGFLLPTWRDRHACKGYGPSLLLSGLGLLPLCLVMMELVVVAYTTELPAAQLGAACWALLSGFFSNGEWLCAAVFGWGCLARNRGKKAAEQDCKKN
;
A
#
# COMPACT_ATOMS: atom_id res chain seq x y z
N MET A 1 14.58 -17.19 39.78
CA MET A 1 14.70 -17.78 38.43
C MET A 1 15.32 -16.68 37.57
N LYS A 2 16.51 -16.90 37.01
CA LYS A 2 17.26 -15.82 36.38
C LYS A 2 16.76 -15.57 34.95
N TRP A 3 16.28 -14.36 34.68
CA TRP A 3 15.90 -13.91 33.34
C TRP A 3 16.98 -13.00 32.76
N LYS A 4 17.41 -13.26 31.53
CA LYS A 4 18.49 -12.51 30.86
C LYS A 4 17.91 -11.45 29.94
N ILE A 5 18.15 -10.18 30.26
CA ILE A 5 17.78 -9.00 29.46
C ILE A 5 19.06 -8.39 28.93
N GLY A 6 19.36 -8.58 27.64
CA GLY A 6 20.64 -8.13 27.08
C GLY A 6 21.84 -8.77 27.81
N ASN A 7 22.62 -7.96 28.54
CA ASN A 7 23.77 -8.42 29.35
C ASN A 7 23.47 -8.60 30.84
N LYS A 8 22.28 -8.22 31.34
CA LYS A 8 21.91 -8.33 32.76
C LYS A 8 21.06 -9.57 33.02
N THR A 9 21.27 -10.18 34.18
CA THR A 9 20.43 -11.27 34.70
C THR A 9 19.67 -10.78 35.92
N VAL A 10 18.35 -10.78 35.85
CA VAL A 10 17.47 -10.33 36.94
C VAL A 10 16.71 -11.53 37.50
N ASP A 11 16.58 -11.61 38.82
CA ASP A 11 15.80 -12.67 39.48
C ASP A 11 14.31 -12.27 39.54
N ILE A 12 13.53 -12.84 38.63
CA ILE A 12 12.13 -12.46 38.41
C ILE A 12 11.22 -13.66 38.66
N LEU A 13 10.08 -13.41 39.31
CA LEU A 13 9.04 -14.42 39.51
C LEU A 13 8.29 -14.72 38.19
N PRO A 14 7.75 -15.94 38.02
CA PRO A 14 7.02 -16.34 36.81
C PRO A 14 5.91 -15.38 36.32
N PRO A 15 5.03 -14.81 37.18
CA PRO A 15 4.01 -13.85 36.75
C PRO A 15 4.60 -12.56 36.15
N VAL A 16 5.59 -11.96 36.80
CA VAL A 16 6.26 -10.73 36.33
C VAL A 16 6.94 -10.97 34.99
N LYS A 17 7.58 -12.12 34.79
CA LYS A 17 8.16 -12.48 33.49
C LYS A 17 7.12 -12.54 32.37
N ARG A 18 5.91 -13.06 32.64
CA ARG A 18 4.82 -13.07 31.64
C ARG A 18 4.33 -11.66 31.33
N TYR A 19 4.21 -10.82 32.36
CA TYR A 19 3.85 -9.41 32.23
C TYR A 19 4.87 -8.64 31.38
N MET A 20 6.17 -8.73 31.70
CA MET A 20 7.24 -8.08 30.93
C MET A 20 7.34 -8.59 29.50
N ASN A 21 7.21 -9.90 29.26
CA ASN A 21 7.18 -10.44 27.91
C ASN A 21 5.97 -9.93 27.09
N ALA A 22 4.83 -9.69 27.74
CA ALA A 22 3.67 -9.11 27.08
C ALA A 22 3.94 -7.65 26.66
N ILE A 23 4.60 -6.86 27.51
CA ILE A 23 5.07 -5.50 27.17
C ILE A 23 6.07 -5.57 26.02
N GLU A 24 7.02 -6.52 26.03
CA GLU A 24 8.09 -6.64 25.03
C GLU A 24 7.54 -6.78 23.62
N ARG A 25 6.55 -7.66 23.48
CA ARG A 25 5.92 -7.98 22.20
C ARG A 25 5.14 -6.81 21.62
N ARG A 26 4.67 -5.90 22.48
CA ARG A 26 3.80 -4.77 22.10
C ARG A 26 4.59 -3.48 21.90
N LEU A 27 5.86 -3.45 22.28
CA LEU A 27 6.75 -2.30 22.14
C LEU A 27 7.22 -2.11 20.68
N ARG A 28 6.90 -0.97 20.08
CA ARG A 28 7.27 -0.57 18.72
C ARG A 28 8.58 0.23 18.72
N ALA A 29 9.64 -0.42 19.18
CA ALA A 29 10.99 0.16 19.23
C ALA A 29 12.03 -0.77 18.58
N ASP A 30 13.17 -0.19 18.19
CA ASP A 30 14.34 -0.95 17.79
C ASP A 30 14.87 -1.82 18.94
N ARG A 31 15.74 -2.79 18.61
CA ARG A 31 16.25 -3.77 19.57
C ARG A 31 16.98 -3.11 20.75
N ARG A 32 17.73 -2.04 20.52
CA ARG A 32 18.53 -1.37 21.57
C ARG A 32 17.62 -0.60 22.52
N THR A 33 16.66 0.14 21.98
CA THR A 33 15.68 0.90 22.77
C THR A 33 14.78 -0.03 23.58
N ARG A 34 14.33 -1.14 23.01
CA ARG A 34 13.56 -2.17 23.72
C ARG A 34 14.30 -2.74 24.91
N VAL A 35 15.59 -3.06 24.75
CA VAL A 35 16.42 -3.59 25.85
C VAL A 35 16.60 -2.55 26.95
N ARG A 36 16.78 -1.26 26.61
CA ARG A 36 16.85 -0.19 27.61
C ARG A 36 15.56 -0.07 28.42
N ILE A 37 14.41 0.00 27.75
CA ILE A 37 13.10 0.09 28.40
C ILE A 37 12.87 -1.11 29.32
N MET A 38 13.21 -2.33 28.87
CA MET A 38 13.08 -3.52 29.72
C MET A 38 14.04 -3.57 30.90
N THR A 39 15.23 -3.00 30.74
CA THR A 39 16.21 -2.91 31.84
C THR A 39 15.77 -1.88 32.87
N GLU A 40 15.22 -0.76 32.43
CA GLU A 40 14.67 0.29 33.29
C GLU A 40 13.44 -0.22 34.05
N LEU A 41 12.51 -0.89 33.36
CA LEU A 41 11.34 -1.50 33.99
C LEU A 41 11.74 -2.57 35.00
N ALA A 42 12.71 -3.42 34.68
CA ALA A 42 13.23 -4.41 35.62
C ALA A 42 13.80 -3.76 36.89
N GLY A 43 14.50 -2.62 36.75
CA GLY A 43 15.02 -1.85 37.87
C GLY A 43 13.92 -1.23 38.73
N ASP A 44 12.83 -0.74 38.11
CA ASP A 44 11.67 -0.21 38.85
C ASP A 44 10.97 -1.30 39.68
N PHE A 45 10.80 -2.50 39.11
CA PHE A 45 10.27 -3.66 39.85
C PHE A 45 11.18 -4.06 41.02
N GLU A 46 12.50 -4.04 40.83
CA GLU A 46 13.46 -4.39 41.89
C GLU A 46 13.44 -3.36 43.02
N SER A 47 13.45 -2.07 42.69
CA SER A 47 13.36 -0.97 43.67
C SER A 47 12.07 -1.02 44.49
N ARG A 48 10.92 -1.27 43.86
CA ARG A 48 9.63 -1.38 44.57
C ARG A 48 9.55 -2.64 45.44
N ARG A 49 10.18 -3.73 45.02
CA ARG A 49 10.29 -4.95 45.82
C ARG A 49 11.17 -4.76 47.04
N GLU A 50 12.27 -4.00 46.92
CA GLU A 50 13.10 -3.60 48.07
C GLU A 50 12.33 -2.69 49.04
N ALA A 51 11.40 -1.88 48.54
CA ALA A 51 10.46 -1.12 49.37
C ALA A 51 9.35 -1.97 50.03
N GLY A 52 9.34 -3.29 49.80
CA GLY A 52 8.41 -4.24 50.42
C GLY A 52 7.07 -4.40 49.70
N GLN A 53 6.90 -3.86 48.49
CA GLN A 53 5.68 -4.07 47.70
C GLN A 53 5.66 -5.47 47.09
N SER A 54 4.46 -6.07 47.00
CA SER A 54 4.29 -7.35 46.29
C SER A 54 4.30 -7.15 44.78
N ASP A 55 4.76 -8.16 44.03
CA ASP A 55 4.81 -8.11 42.56
C ASP A 55 3.43 -7.83 41.93
N GLU A 56 2.35 -8.32 42.55
CA GLU A 56 0.98 -8.10 42.12
C GLU A 56 0.53 -6.64 42.32
N GLN A 57 0.92 -6.02 43.43
CA GLN A 57 0.63 -4.61 43.69
C GLN A 57 1.37 -3.72 42.70
N ILE A 58 2.63 -4.03 42.42
CA ILE A 58 3.44 -3.31 41.44
C ILE A 58 2.80 -3.39 40.04
N MET A 59 2.37 -4.59 39.61
CA MET A 59 1.67 -4.75 38.32
C MET A 59 0.32 -4.04 38.29
N ALA A 60 -0.43 -4.02 39.40
CA ALA A 60 -1.70 -3.30 39.49
C ALA A 60 -1.52 -1.78 39.40
N GLU A 61 -0.44 -1.25 39.99
CA GLU A 61 -0.10 0.17 39.98
C GLU A 61 0.44 0.64 38.62
N LEU A 62 1.28 -0.19 37.97
CA LEU A 62 1.77 0.07 36.62
C LEU A 62 0.68 -0.03 35.55
N GLY A 63 -0.42 -0.75 35.84
CA GLY A 63 -1.53 -0.95 34.94
C GLY A 63 -1.34 -2.15 34.00
N THR A 64 -2.18 -2.24 32.97
CA THR A 64 -2.12 -3.39 32.07
C THR A 64 -0.86 -3.35 31.19
N PRO A 65 -0.31 -4.50 30.77
CA PRO A 65 0.84 -4.55 29.84
C PRO A 65 0.60 -3.73 28.56
N ASP A 66 -0.66 -3.62 28.18
CA ASP A 66 -1.14 -2.99 26.95
C ASP A 66 -1.06 -1.48 27.07
N GLU A 67 -1.51 -0.93 28.20
CA GLU A 67 -1.44 0.49 28.53
C GLU A 67 0.00 0.94 28.69
N VAL A 68 0.84 0.17 29.40
CA VAL A 68 2.26 0.49 29.59
C VAL A 68 2.97 0.53 28.24
N ALA A 69 2.82 -0.51 27.42
CA ALA A 69 3.41 -0.53 26.08
C ALA A 69 2.87 0.60 25.19
N ALA A 70 1.58 0.94 25.29
CA ALA A 70 0.98 2.03 24.54
C ALA A 70 1.55 3.39 24.93
N GLN A 71 1.74 3.66 26.23
CA GLN A 71 2.36 4.89 26.71
C GLN A 71 3.79 5.05 26.18
N PHE A 72 4.62 4.00 26.27
CA PHE A 72 5.96 4.03 25.68
C PHE A 72 5.92 4.24 24.16
N ASN A 73 5.00 3.58 23.46
CA ASN A 73 4.84 3.76 22.01
C ASN A 73 4.41 5.19 21.64
N ILE A 74 3.53 5.81 22.42
CA ILE A 74 3.10 7.20 22.23
C ILE A 74 4.27 8.15 22.49
N ALA A 75 4.99 7.96 23.60
CA ALA A 75 6.15 8.77 23.96
C ALA A 75 7.26 8.70 22.90
N MET A 76 7.43 7.55 22.25
CA MET A 76 8.38 7.36 21.14
C MET A 76 7.87 7.89 19.79
N GLY A 77 6.67 8.50 19.72
CA GLY A 77 6.09 8.96 18.47
C GLY A 77 5.65 7.84 17.52
N ALA A 78 5.61 6.59 17.99
CA ALA A 78 5.11 5.42 17.26
C ALA A 78 3.56 5.39 17.25
N SER A 79 2.93 6.58 17.21
CA SER A 79 1.48 6.73 17.10
C SER A 79 1.03 6.11 15.78
N GLY A 80 0.56 4.87 15.85
CA GLY A 80 0.15 4.04 14.73
C GLY A 80 -1.19 4.47 14.13
N ARG A 81 -1.36 5.75 13.78
CA ARG A 81 -2.45 6.13 12.90
C ARG A 81 -2.06 5.70 11.48
N PRO A 82 -2.79 4.75 10.85
CA PRO A 82 -2.53 4.40 9.46
C PRO A 82 -2.60 5.69 8.64
N SER A 83 -1.59 5.93 7.80
CA SER A 83 -1.55 7.16 7.00
C SER A 83 -2.85 7.32 6.23
N ARG A 84 -3.51 8.49 6.38
CA ARG A 84 -4.77 8.83 5.68
C ARG A 84 -4.65 8.67 4.17
N TRP A 85 -3.44 8.74 3.64
CA TRP A 85 -3.11 8.51 2.24
C TRP A 85 -3.43 7.10 1.72
N ARG A 86 -3.46 6.06 2.58
CA ARG A 86 -3.91 4.72 2.14
C ARG A 86 -5.35 4.76 1.64
N TRP A 87 -6.20 5.50 2.32
CA TRP A 87 -7.60 5.65 1.97
C TRP A 87 -7.82 6.51 0.73
N ALA A 88 -6.87 7.39 0.39
CA ALA A 88 -6.91 8.14 -0.86
C ALA A 88 -6.85 7.21 -2.08
N PHE A 89 -6.04 6.15 -2.06
CA PHE A 89 -5.99 5.16 -3.14
C PHE A 89 -7.25 4.30 -3.22
N VAL A 90 -7.89 4.00 -2.09
CA VAL A 90 -9.18 3.30 -2.07
C VAL A 90 -10.28 4.19 -2.66
N ALA A 91 -10.34 5.45 -2.24
CA ALA A 91 -11.28 6.41 -2.79
C ALA A 91 -11.09 6.59 -4.30
N LEU A 92 -9.83 6.69 -4.76
CA LEU A 92 -9.49 6.76 -6.17
C LEU A 92 -9.94 5.51 -6.94
N ALA A 93 -9.70 4.31 -6.41
CA ALA A 93 -10.16 3.06 -7.03
C ALA A 93 -11.69 3.01 -7.15
N VAL A 94 -12.42 3.46 -6.12
CA VAL A 94 -13.88 3.56 -6.16
C VAL A 94 -14.35 4.55 -7.22
N VAL A 95 -13.69 5.72 -7.34
CA VAL A 95 -14.00 6.71 -8.37
C VAL A 95 -13.75 6.14 -9.78
N VAL A 96 -12.62 5.46 -10.00
CA VAL A 96 -12.32 4.81 -11.30
C VAL A 96 -13.38 3.77 -11.64
N LEU A 97 -13.73 2.90 -10.68
CA LEU A 97 -14.79 1.91 -10.87
C LEU A 97 -16.14 2.57 -11.18
N ALA A 98 -16.49 3.66 -10.49
CA ALA A 98 -17.72 4.39 -10.75
C ALA A 98 -17.73 4.97 -12.17
N VAL A 99 -16.63 5.61 -12.62
CA VAL A 99 -16.52 6.18 -13.97
C VAL A 99 -16.65 5.11 -15.06
N VAL A 100 -16.07 3.92 -14.86
CA VAL A 100 -16.14 2.82 -15.84
C VAL A 100 -17.50 2.13 -15.83
N SER A 101 -18.11 1.97 -14.64
CA SER A 101 -19.37 1.23 -14.49
C SER A 101 -20.63 2.06 -14.74
N LEU A 102 -20.63 3.38 -14.50
CA LEU A 102 -21.78 4.26 -14.77
C LEU A 102 -22.28 4.21 -16.22
N PRO A 103 -21.45 4.34 -17.26
CA PRO A 103 -21.92 4.31 -18.64
C PRO A 103 -22.46 2.92 -19.02
N MET A 104 -21.84 1.85 -18.50
CA MET A 104 -22.30 0.48 -18.71
C MET A 104 -23.64 0.22 -18.01
N LEU A 105 -23.86 0.80 -16.82
CA LEU A 105 -25.15 0.74 -16.14
C LEU A 105 -26.20 1.56 -16.89
N ALA A 106 -25.86 2.78 -17.32
CA ALA A 106 -26.75 3.66 -18.07
C ALA A 106 -27.19 3.06 -19.41
N SER A 107 -26.31 2.35 -20.12
CA SER A 107 -26.64 1.66 -21.37
C SER A 107 -27.63 0.51 -21.18
N GLN A 108 -27.62 -0.18 -20.02
CA GLN A 108 -28.61 -1.22 -19.71
C GLN A 108 -30.00 -0.61 -19.46
N PHE A 109 -30.07 0.58 -18.88
CA PHE A 109 -31.32 1.29 -18.65
C PHE A 109 -31.94 1.84 -19.94
N THR A 110 -31.13 2.37 -20.87
CA THR A 110 -31.63 2.85 -22.17
C THR A 110 -32.04 1.70 -23.11
N ALA A 111 -31.33 0.56 -23.10
CA ALA A 111 -31.74 -0.63 -23.85
C ALA A 111 -33.10 -1.18 -23.37
N GLY A 112 -33.36 -1.14 -22.06
CA GLY A 112 -34.66 -1.51 -21.48
C GLY A 112 -35.80 -0.57 -21.88
N GLN A 113 -35.53 0.74 -22.04
CA GLN A 113 -36.51 1.70 -22.56
C GLN A 113 -36.79 1.51 -24.06
N ALA A 114 -35.77 1.20 -24.87
CA ALA A 114 -35.94 0.93 -26.31
C ALA A 114 -36.85 -0.28 -26.59
N ALA A 115 -36.87 -1.28 -25.70
CA ALA A 115 -37.79 -2.42 -25.80
C ALA A 115 -39.27 -2.07 -25.49
N SER A 116 -39.53 -0.92 -24.84
CA SER A 116 -40.87 -0.46 -24.44
C SER A 116 -41.44 0.68 -25.31
N VAL A 117 -40.64 1.24 -26.22
CA VAL A 117 -41.07 2.28 -27.16
C VAL A 117 -41.31 1.62 -28.52
N GLY A 118 -42.61 1.42 -28.82
CA GLY A 118 -43.18 0.75 -29.99
C GLY A 118 -42.32 0.67 -31.25
N VAL A 119 -41.77 -0.52 -31.51
CA VAL A 119 -41.36 -0.96 -32.85
C VAL A 119 -42.59 -1.57 -33.54
N ILE A 120 -43.53 -0.72 -33.94
CA ILE A 120 -44.57 -1.05 -34.94
C ILE A 120 -44.64 0.13 -35.91
N GLY A 121 -43.98 -0.01 -37.06
CA GLY A 121 -44.16 0.85 -38.24
C GLY A 121 -42.96 1.75 -38.57
N GLY A 122 -42.21 1.40 -39.61
CA GLY A 122 -41.20 2.28 -40.21
C GLY A 122 -40.05 1.51 -40.87
N ALA A 123 -40.33 0.85 -41.99
CA ALA A 123 -39.38 0.06 -42.76
C ALA A 123 -38.42 0.90 -43.63
N ASP A 124 -38.10 2.13 -43.26
CA ASP A 124 -37.13 2.93 -44.02
C ASP A 124 -36.45 3.99 -43.12
N GLY A 125 -35.28 3.62 -42.60
CA GLY A 125 -34.36 4.52 -41.94
C GLY A 125 -32.94 4.02 -42.20
N PRO A 126 -31.95 4.91 -42.43
CA PRO A 126 -30.58 4.49 -42.68
C PRO A 126 -30.12 3.63 -41.52
N THR A 127 -29.71 2.40 -41.81
CA THR A 127 -29.15 1.48 -40.81
C THR A 127 -27.89 2.10 -40.23
N ALA A 128 -28.03 2.82 -39.12
CA ALA A 128 -26.92 3.33 -38.35
C ALA A 128 -26.23 2.13 -37.70
N ILE A 129 -25.10 1.71 -38.28
CA ILE A 129 -24.21 0.73 -37.66
C ILE A 129 -23.52 1.47 -36.51
N TYR A 130 -24.08 1.37 -35.32
CA TYR A 130 -23.41 1.81 -34.11
C TYR A 130 -22.28 0.82 -33.82
N VAL A 131 -21.03 1.24 -34.06
CA VAL A 131 -19.86 0.57 -33.50
C VAL A 131 -19.88 0.85 -32.00
N THR A 132 -20.59 0.02 -31.25
CA THR A 132 -20.51 0.01 -29.80
C THR A 132 -19.11 -0.50 -29.45
N ALA A 133 -18.23 0.38 -28.98
CA ALA A 133 -17.03 -0.06 -28.29
C ALA A 133 -17.49 -1.01 -27.17
N SER A 134 -17.09 -2.27 -27.24
CA SER A 134 -17.57 -3.29 -26.31
C SER A 134 -17.20 -2.86 -24.88
N PRO A 135 -18.10 -2.98 -23.89
CA PRO A 135 -17.81 -2.63 -22.50
C PRO A 135 -16.58 -3.36 -21.94
N GLU A 136 -16.22 -4.49 -22.55
CA GLU A 136 -14.98 -5.25 -22.31
C GLU A 136 -13.69 -4.42 -22.50
N GLN A 137 -13.67 -3.49 -23.47
CA GLN A 137 -12.53 -2.59 -23.70
C GLN A 137 -12.36 -1.54 -22.60
N SER A 138 -13.44 -1.17 -21.91
CA SER A 138 -13.38 -0.19 -20.80
C SER A 138 -12.81 -0.80 -19.51
N LEU A 139 -13.12 -2.07 -19.25
CA LEU A 139 -12.60 -2.80 -18.09
C LEU A 139 -11.10 -3.11 -18.22
N ILE A 140 -10.67 -3.52 -19.41
CA ILE A 140 -9.25 -3.76 -19.71
C ILE A 140 -8.45 -2.45 -19.63
N GLY A 141 -9.01 -1.34 -20.15
CA GLY A 141 -8.40 -0.01 -20.05
C GLY A 141 -8.32 0.55 -18.62
N ALA A 142 -9.20 0.11 -17.72
CA ALA A 142 -9.18 0.50 -16.31
C ALA A 142 -8.23 -0.34 -15.44
N LEU A 143 -7.76 -1.47 -15.96
CA LEU A 143 -6.90 -2.41 -15.23
C LEU A 143 -5.62 -1.74 -14.68
N PRO A 144 -4.86 -0.92 -15.46
CA PRO A 144 -3.68 -0.24 -14.93
C PRO A 144 -4.00 0.73 -13.79
N TRP A 145 -5.12 1.45 -13.86
CA TRP A 145 -5.58 2.29 -12.75
C TRP A 145 -5.80 1.48 -11.47
N LEU A 146 -6.49 0.34 -11.55
CA LEU A 146 -6.78 -0.51 -10.40
C LEU A 146 -5.50 -1.13 -9.82
N LEU A 147 -4.61 -1.61 -10.69
CA LEU A 147 -3.30 -2.14 -10.31
C LEU A 147 -2.43 -1.08 -9.64
N GLY A 148 -2.41 0.14 -10.17
CA GLY A 148 -1.70 1.29 -9.57
C GLY A 148 -2.26 1.67 -8.21
N CYS A 149 -3.59 1.67 -8.06
CA CYS A 149 -4.24 1.93 -6.76
C CYS A 149 -3.93 0.83 -5.73
N ALA A 150 -4.02 -0.44 -6.11
CA ALA A 150 -3.69 -1.56 -5.25
C ALA A 150 -2.20 -1.55 -4.85
N ALA A 151 -1.31 -1.26 -5.80
CA ALA A 151 0.12 -1.10 -5.54
C ALA A 151 0.39 0.06 -4.57
N GLY A 152 -0.28 1.20 -4.75
CA GLY A 152 -0.17 2.37 -3.88
C GLY A 152 -0.67 2.12 -2.47
N PHE A 153 -1.78 1.38 -2.32
CA PHE A 153 -2.33 0.97 -1.03
C PHE A 153 -1.35 0.07 -0.24
N LEU A 154 -0.72 -0.88 -0.93
CA LEU A 154 0.20 -1.86 -0.34
C LEU A 154 1.57 -1.29 0.02
N LEU A 155 1.86 -0.02 -0.27
CA LEU A 155 3.14 0.58 0.06
C LEU A 155 3.41 0.50 1.59
N PRO A 156 4.53 -0.12 2.01
CA PRO A 156 4.90 -0.24 3.42
C PRO A 156 5.20 1.11 4.09
N THR A 157 5.60 2.11 3.30
CA THR A 157 5.91 3.48 3.75
C THR A 157 4.79 4.15 4.52
N TRP A 158 3.54 3.75 4.26
CA TRP A 158 2.37 4.26 4.95
C TRP A 158 2.20 3.75 6.38
N ARG A 159 2.83 2.61 6.71
CA ARG A 159 2.83 2.01 8.04
C ARG A 159 4.10 2.37 8.79
N ASP A 160 5.24 2.24 8.13
CA ASP A 160 6.55 2.53 8.70
C ASP A 160 7.38 3.32 7.68
N ARG A 161 7.71 4.58 8.02
CA ARG A 161 8.48 5.50 7.15
C ARG A 161 9.90 4.97 6.83
N HIS A 162 10.41 4.05 7.65
CA HIS A 162 11.74 3.43 7.51
C HIS A 162 11.69 1.95 7.09
N ALA A 163 10.54 1.44 6.64
CA ALA A 163 10.45 0.06 6.17
C ALA A 163 11.45 -0.21 5.04
N CYS A 164 12.29 -1.24 5.21
CA CYS A 164 13.27 -1.69 4.21
C CYS A 164 12.80 -2.93 3.43
N LYS A 165 11.75 -3.60 3.92
CA LYS A 165 11.21 -4.86 3.41
C LYS A 165 9.71 -4.71 3.17
N GLY A 166 9.14 -5.60 2.35
CA GLY A 166 7.68 -5.62 2.08
C GLY A 166 7.23 -4.87 0.82
N TYR A 167 8.14 -4.26 0.04
CA TYR A 167 7.78 -3.60 -1.23
C TYR A 167 7.48 -4.57 -2.38
N GLY A 168 7.78 -5.86 -2.21
CA GLY A 168 7.63 -6.88 -3.27
C GLY A 168 6.26 -6.87 -3.94
N PRO A 169 5.14 -7.02 -3.19
CA PRO A 169 3.80 -7.03 -3.76
C PRO A 169 3.46 -5.73 -4.50
N SER A 170 3.81 -4.57 -3.92
CA SER A 170 3.58 -3.25 -4.51
C SER A 170 4.34 -3.06 -5.83
N LEU A 171 5.61 -3.46 -5.88
CA LEU A 171 6.43 -3.39 -7.09
C LEU A 171 5.97 -4.37 -8.19
N LEU A 172 5.50 -5.56 -7.80
CA LEU A 172 4.95 -6.52 -8.76
C LEU A 172 3.64 -6.01 -9.39
N LEU A 173 2.71 -5.50 -8.58
CA LEU A 173 1.43 -4.98 -9.07
C LEU A 173 1.60 -3.75 -9.97
N SER A 174 2.45 -2.81 -9.55
CA SER A 174 2.75 -1.63 -10.36
C SER A 174 3.53 -1.97 -11.63
N GLY A 175 4.44 -2.96 -11.58
CA GLY A 175 5.10 -3.48 -12.78
C GLY A 175 4.14 -4.17 -13.75
N LEU A 176 3.18 -4.95 -13.24
CA LEU A 176 2.16 -5.63 -14.05
C LEU A 176 1.24 -4.61 -14.74
N GLY A 177 0.92 -3.50 -14.06
CA GLY A 177 0.16 -2.39 -14.64
C GLY A 177 0.90 -1.60 -15.74
N LEU A 178 2.21 -1.80 -15.93
CA LEU A 178 3.00 -1.19 -17.00
C LEU A 178 3.16 -2.10 -18.22
N LEU A 179 2.71 -3.36 -18.15
CA LEU A 179 2.82 -4.29 -19.27
C LEU A 179 2.10 -3.83 -20.55
N PRO A 180 0.88 -3.24 -20.48
CA PRO A 180 0.21 -2.77 -21.69
C PRO A 180 1.04 -1.71 -22.43
N LEU A 181 1.57 -0.70 -21.73
CA LEU A 181 2.51 0.27 -22.30
C LEU A 181 3.70 -0.41 -23.00
N CYS A 182 4.33 -1.39 -22.34
CA CYS A 182 5.47 -2.11 -22.92
C CYS A 182 5.09 -2.86 -24.21
N LEU A 183 3.90 -3.46 -24.26
CA LEU A 183 3.41 -4.16 -25.45
C LEU A 183 3.14 -3.20 -26.60
N VAL A 184 2.46 -2.07 -26.35
CA VAL A 184 2.19 -1.08 -27.41
C VAL A 184 3.48 -0.42 -27.89
N MET A 185 4.44 -0.16 -27.00
CA MET A 185 5.77 0.33 -27.38
C MET A 185 6.53 -0.68 -28.25
N MET A 186 6.47 -1.98 -27.93
CA MET A 186 7.07 -3.04 -28.74
C MET A 186 6.42 -3.12 -30.12
N GLU A 187 5.09 -3.07 -30.21
CA GLU A 187 4.39 -3.04 -31.50
C GLU A 187 4.82 -1.83 -32.33
N LEU A 188 4.91 -0.65 -31.72
CA LEU A 188 5.36 0.55 -32.42
C LEU A 188 6.79 0.41 -32.96
N VAL A 189 7.70 -0.19 -32.18
CA VAL A 189 9.07 -0.47 -32.63
C VAL A 189 9.09 -1.46 -33.79
N VAL A 190 8.29 -2.54 -33.72
CA VAL A 190 8.19 -3.53 -34.79
C VAL A 190 7.64 -2.88 -36.07
N VAL A 191 6.58 -2.08 -35.98
CA VAL A 191 6.01 -1.39 -37.14
C VAL A 191 7.01 -0.37 -37.71
N ALA A 192 7.67 0.43 -36.88
CA ALA A 192 8.69 1.38 -37.32
C ALA A 192 9.90 0.71 -38.00
N TYR A 193 10.23 -0.52 -37.61
CA TYR A 193 11.34 -1.28 -38.20
C TYR A 193 10.95 -2.02 -39.48
N THR A 194 9.69 -2.46 -39.58
CA THR A 194 9.19 -3.28 -40.71
C THR A 194 8.57 -2.47 -41.83
N THR A 195 8.19 -1.22 -41.54
CA THR A 195 7.54 -0.34 -42.50
C THR A 195 8.21 1.02 -42.50
N GLU A 196 8.46 1.58 -43.68
CA GLU A 196 8.85 2.98 -43.81
C GLU A 196 7.62 3.86 -43.58
N LEU A 197 7.20 3.97 -42.32
CA LEU A 197 6.08 4.83 -41.95
C LEU A 197 6.45 6.28 -42.28
N PRO A 198 5.58 7.02 -43.00
CA PRO A 198 5.78 8.45 -43.20
C PRO A 198 5.79 9.16 -41.84
N ALA A 199 6.65 10.18 -41.69
CA ALA A 199 6.89 10.88 -40.42
C ALA A 199 5.61 11.40 -39.73
N ALA A 200 4.57 11.73 -40.49
CA ALA A 200 3.27 12.15 -39.97
C ALA A 200 2.53 11.03 -39.20
N GLN A 201 2.61 9.78 -39.67
CA GLN A 201 1.99 8.63 -39.00
C GLN A 201 2.78 8.19 -37.76
N LEU A 202 4.11 8.31 -37.79
CA LEU A 202 4.96 8.15 -36.60
C LEU A 202 4.60 9.18 -35.52
N GLY A 203 4.41 10.45 -35.90
CA GLY A 203 3.97 11.51 -34.98
C GLY A 203 2.60 11.20 -34.36
N ALA A 204 1.63 10.77 -35.16
CA ALA A 204 0.30 10.39 -34.69
C ALA A 204 0.33 9.19 -33.74
N ALA A 205 1.12 8.16 -34.05
CA ALA A 205 1.26 6.98 -33.21
C ALA A 205 1.97 7.28 -31.88
N CYS A 206 3.00 8.13 -31.91
CA CYS A 206 3.68 8.61 -30.70
C CYS A 206 2.76 9.47 -29.83
N TRP A 207 1.92 10.30 -30.44
CA TRP A 207 0.89 11.08 -29.74
C TRP A 207 -0.21 10.20 -29.12
N ALA A 208 -0.65 9.17 -29.84
CA ALA A 208 -1.61 8.19 -29.33
C ALA A 208 -1.06 7.41 -28.13
N LEU A 209 0.22 7.03 -28.16
CA LEU A 209 0.92 6.42 -27.04
C LEU A 209 1.00 7.37 -25.83
N LEU A 210 1.40 8.61 -26.05
CA LEU A 210 1.55 9.60 -24.98
C LEU A 210 0.19 9.89 -24.32
N SER A 211 -0.86 10.09 -25.12
CA SER A 211 -2.21 10.31 -24.61
C SER A 211 -2.80 9.06 -23.93
N GLY A 212 -2.49 7.86 -24.45
CA GLY A 212 -2.81 6.57 -23.83
C GLY A 212 -2.18 6.40 -22.45
N PHE A 213 -0.89 6.74 -22.31
CA PHE A 213 -0.16 6.66 -21.04
C PHE A 213 -0.83 7.48 -19.91
N PHE A 214 -1.32 8.67 -20.24
CA PHE A 214 -2.00 9.54 -19.27
C PHE A 214 -3.46 9.14 -19.00
N SER A 215 -4.17 8.66 -20.02
CA SER A 215 -5.59 8.29 -19.90
C SER A 215 -5.81 6.93 -19.23
N ASN A 216 -4.97 5.94 -19.55
CA ASN A 216 -5.13 4.55 -19.08
C ASN A 216 -4.57 4.29 -17.68
N GLY A 217 -3.95 5.29 -17.02
CA GLY A 217 -3.49 5.19 -15.64
C GLY A 217 -2.12 4.53 -15.46
N GLU A 218 -1.41 4.27 -16.56
CA GLU A 218 -0.05 3.71 -16.55
C GLU A 218 0.95 4.64 -15.86
N TRP A 219 0.73 5.96 -15.96
CA TRP A 219 1.51 6.95 -15.23
C TRP A 219 1.44 6.79 -13.71
N LEU A 220 0.27 6.38 -13.18
CA LEU A 220 0.10 6.12 -11.75
C LEU A 220 0.94 4.91 -11.32
N CYS A 221 0.93 3.84 -12.13
CA CYS A 221 1.79 2.67 -11.92
C CYS A 221 3.27 3.03 -11.94
N ALA A 222 3.72 3.84 -12.91
CA ALA A 222 5.10 4.32 -13.01
C ALA A 222 5.49 5.15 -11.78
N ALA A 223 4.62 6.07 -11.33
CA ALA A 223 4.85 6.89 -10.15
C ALA A 223 4.97 6.06 -8.87
N VAL A 224 4.06 5.10 -8.67
CA VAL A 224 4.07 4.19 -7.51
C VAL A 224 5.30 3.28 -7.53
N PHE A 225 5.66 2.74 -8.69
CA PHE A 225 6.84 1.90 -8.87
C PHE A 225 8.14 2.67 -8.56
N GLY A 226 8.29 3.86 -9.13
CA GLY A 226 9.44 4.74 -8.90
C GLY A 226 9.55 5.14 -7.43
N TRP A 227 8.44 5.52 -6.80
CA TRP A 227 8.40 5.84 -5.38
C TRP A 227 8.76 4.64 -4.50
N GLY A 228 8.22 3.45 -4.80
CA GLY A 228 8.53 2.20 -4.11
C GLY A 228 10.02 1.85 -4.16
N CYS A 229 10.64 1.97 -5.33
CA CYS A 229 12.08 1.75 -5.52
C CYS A 229 12.93 2.75 -4.72
N LEU A 230 12.57 4.04 -4.77
CA LEU A 230 13.29 5.10 -4.08
C LEU A 230 13.16 4.98 -2.56
N ALA A 231 11.96 4.70 -2.05
CA ALA A 231 11.72 4.48 -0.63
C ALA A 231 12.46 3.23 -0.11
N ARG A 232 12.46 2.14 -0.87
CA ARG A 232 13.23 0.91 -0.54
C ARG A 232 14.73 1.22 -0.42
N ASN A 233 15.28 2.00 -1.35
CA ASN A 233 16.69 2.39 -1.32
C ASN A 233 17.02 3.30 -0.14
N ARG A 234 16.15 4.26 0.19
CA ARG A 234 16.32 5.11 1.39
C ARG A 234 16.31 4.28 2.68
N GLY A 235 15.38 3.32 2.79
CA GLY A 235 15.33 2.40 3.93
C GLY A 235 16.63 1.61 4.08
N LYS A 236 17.11 0.99 2.99
CA LYS A 236 18.38 0.23 3.02
C LYS A 236 19.56 1.07 3.49
N LYS A 237 19.71 2.30 2.98
CA LYS A 237 20.79 3.22 3.39
C LYS A 237 20.73 3.56 4.88
N ALA A 238 19.53 3.79 5.43
CA ALA A 238 19.35 4.04 6.86
C ALA A 238 19.74 2.82 7.70
N ALA A 239 19.32 1.61 7.29
CA ALA A 239 19.67 0.36 7.98
C ALA A 239 21.18 0.06 7.97
N GLU A 240 21.87 0.37 6.87
CA GLU A 240 23.34 0.23 6.78
C GLU A 240 24.08 1.23 7.68
N GLN A 241 23.57 2.47 7.81
CA GLN A 241 24.14 3.48 8.70
C GLN A 241 24.01 3.10 10.18
N ASP A 242 22.88 2.52 10.58
CA ASP A 242 22.67 2.03 11.95
C ASP A 242 23.54 0.81 12.28
N CYS A 243 23.84 -0.03 11.29
CA CYS A 243 24.75 -1.16 11.43
C CYS A 243 26.20 -0.70 11.65
N LYS A 244 26.65 0.35 10.96
CA LYS A 244 28.00 0.92 11.11
C LYS A 244 28.23 1.68 12.43
N LYS A 245 27.16 2.10 13.11
CA LYS A 245 27.22 2.84 14.39
C LYS A 245 27.19 1.95 15.63
N ASN A 246 26.94 0.64 15.48
CA ASN A 246 26.98 -0.34 16.57
C ASN A 246 28.21 -1.23 16.43
#